data_AF-A0A962TNA7-F1
#
_entry.id   AF-A0A962TNA7-F1
#
_cell.length_a   1.000
_cell.length_b   1.000
_cell.length_c   1.000
_cell.angle_alpha   90.00
_cell.angle_beta   90.00
_cell.angle_gamma   90.00
#
_symmetry.space_group_name_H-M   'P 1'
#
loop_
_entity.id
_entity.type
_entity.pdbx_description
1 polymer ?
#
loop_
_entity_poly.entity_id
_entity_poly.type
_entity_poly.pdbx_seq_one_letter_code
_entity_poly.pdbx_strand_id
1 'polypeptide(L)'
;SGGVAADAVALPLEQTAALLASSCCYIGNDTGVLNMAAALETPVLGLFGGSPPLTHSRFIHAITPPVNHSGMAAITVARVLDAFARLDRFDEDNPIA
;
A
#
# COMPACT_ATOMS: atom_id res chain seq x y z
N SER A 1 -16.88 -1.78 -11.41
CA SER A 1 -16.00 -0.88 -12.16
C SER A 1 -14.82 -1.71 -12.68
N GLY A 2 -14.62 -1.78 -13.99
CA GLY A 2 -13.56 -2.60 -14.60
C GLY A 2 -12.27 -1.81 -14.72
N GLY A 3 -11.34 -2.00 -13.79
CA GLY A 3 -9.98 -1.51 -13.93
C GLY A 3 -9.23 -2.32 -15.00
N VAL A 4 -8.39 -1.64 -15.78
CA VAL A 4 -7.46 -2.30 -16.72
C VAL A 4 -6.11 -2.39 -16.02
N ALA A 5 -5.55 -3.60 -15.92
CA ALA A 5 -4.20 -3.77 -15.45
C ALA A 5 -3.21 -3.27 -16.52
N ALA A 6 -2.24 -2.46 -16.11
CA ALA A 6 -1.16 -1.98 -16.97
C ALA A 6 0.18 -2.48 -16.43
N ASP A 7 1.13 -2.71 -17.33
CA ASP A 7 2.50 -3.05 -16.95
C ASP A 7 3.25 -1.78 -16.53
N ALA A 8 3.91 -1.84 -15.38
CA ALA A 8 4.75 -0.79 -14.83
C ALA A 8 6.18 -1.28 -14.57
N VAL A 9 6.59 -2.40 -15.17
CA VAL A 9 7.94 -2.95 -15.05
C VAL A 9 8.93 -2.10 -15.83
N ALA A 10 10.13 -1.91 -15.24
CA ALA A 10 11.26 -1.21 -15.84
C ALA A 10 10.99 0.25 -16.26
N LEU A 11 9.99 0.90 -15.67
CA LEU A 11 9.82 2.34 -15.78
C LEU A 11 11.03 3.06 -15.16
N PRO A 12 11.49 4.17 -15.75
CA PRO A 12 12.41 5.09 -15.10
C PRO A 12 11.90 5.48 -13.70
N LEU A 13 12.84 5.81 -12.81
CA LEU A 13 12.52 6.11 -11.42
C LEU A 13 11.54 7.30 -11.29
N GLU A 14 11.72 8.31 -12.15
CA GLU A 14 10.90 9.51 -12.20
C GLU A 14 9.48 9.20 -12.67
N GLN A 15 9.32 8.28 -13.63
CA GLN A 15 8.01 7.84 -14.10
C GLN A 15 7.30 6.98 -13.05
N THR A 16 8.04 6.13 -12.35
CA THR A 16 7.51 5.35 -11.22
C THR A 16 7.04 6.29 -10.10
N ALA A 17 7.82 7.31 -9.77
CA ALA A 17 7.45 8.31 -8.77
C ALA A 17 6.19 9.09 -9.19
N ALA A 18 6.09 9.53 -10.46
CA ALA A 18 4.91 10.22 -10.96
C ALA A 18 3.65 9.33 -10.94
N LEU A 19 3.79 8.04 -11.26
CA LEU A 19 2.70 7.08 -11.18
C LEU A 19 2.23 6.87 -9.72
N LEU A 20 3.17 6.72 -8.78
CA LEU A 20 2.84 6.58 -7.36
C LEU A 20 2.15 7.83 -6.81
N ALA A 21 2.71 9.02 -7.09
CA ALA A 21 2.15 10.30 -6.65
C ALA A 21 0.75 10.60 -7.21
N SER A 22 0.37 9.98 -8.34
CA SER A 22 -0.97 10.11 -8.94
C SER A 22 -1.92 8.99 -8.54
N SER A 23 -1.46 7.99 -7.80
CA SER A 23 -2.28 6.87 -7.33
C SER A 23 -2.97 7.21 -6.00
N CYS A 24 -4.19 6.73 -5.80
CA CYS A 24 -4.88 6.88 -4.50
C CYS A 24 -4.21 6.06 -3.38
N CYS A 25 -3.58 4.94 -3.75
CA CYS A 25 -2.91 4.06 -2.80
C CYS A 25 -1.92 3.14 -3.52
N TYR A 26 -0.85 2.77 -2.82
CA TYR A 26 0.02 1.65 -3.18
C TYR A 26 -0.25 0.45 -2.26
N ILE A 27 -0.41 -0.73 -2.84
CA ILE A 27 -0.58 -2.00 -2.11
C ILE A 27 0.53 -2.94 -2.54
N GLY A 28 1.38 -3.38 -1.62
CA GLY A 28 2.48 -4.28 -1.98
C GLY A 28 3.38 -4.68 -0.82
N ASN A 29 4.34 -5.54 -1.12
CA ASN A 29 5.29 -6.08 -0.14
C ASN A 29 6.31 -5.02 0.34
N ASP A 30 6.94 -5.33 1.47
CA ASP A 30 8.07 -4.62 2.06
C ASP A 30 9.30 -4.57 1.14
N THR A 31 9.33 -3.58 0.24
CA THR A 31 10.32 -3.43 -0.84
C THR A 31 10.64 -1.95 -1.12
N GLY A 32 11.59 -1.66 -2.02
CA GLY A 32 11.98 -0.28 -2.37
C GLY A 32 10.83 0.60 -2.88
N VAL A 33 9.89 0.03 -3.65
CA VAL A 33 8.71 0.76 -4.17
C VAL A 33 7.78 1.20 -3.03
N LEU A 34 7.66 0.39 -1.97
CA LEU A 34 6.91 0.74 -0.78
C LEU A 34 7.47 2.00 -0.11
N ASN A 35 8.80 2.05 0.07
CA ASN A 35 9.47 3.21 0.67
C ASN A 35 9.32 4.46 -0.20
N MET A 36 9.37 4.30 -1.52
CA MET A 36 9.15 5.41 -2.46
C MET A 36 7.74 5.98 -2.36
N ALA A 37 6.71 5.13 -2.34
CA ALA A 37 5.32 5.56 -2.19
C ALA A 37 5.13 6.35 -0.89
N ALA A 38 5.68 5.83 0.22
CA ALA A 38 5.61 6.50 1.51
C ALA A 38 6.36 7.85 1.55
N ALA A 39 7.46 7.99 0.81
CA ALA A 39 8.21 9.24 0.69
C ALA A 39 7.51 10.28 -0.19
N LEU A 40 6.66 9.82 -1.12
CA LEU A 40 5.79 10.66 -1.96
C LEU A 40 4.45 10.97 -1.30
N GLU A 41 4.28 10.60 -0.03
CA GLU A 41 3.05 10.79 0.75
C GLU A 41 1.82 10.04 0.18
N THR A 42 2.03 9.11 -0.76
CA THR A 42 0.99 8.21 -1.24
C THR A 42 0.65 7.21 -0.14
N PRO A 43 -0.64 7.02 0.22
CA PRO A 43 -1.04 6.02 1.20
C PRO A 43 -0.58 4.61 0.81
N VAL A 44 0.03 3.89 1.75
CA VAL A 44 0.61 2.56 1.54
C VAL A 44 -0.11 1.53 2.40
N LEU A 45 -0.64 0.48 1.76
CA LEU A 45 -0.99 -0.77 2.44
C LEU A 45 0.15 -1.78 2.26
N GLY A 46 1.06 -1.80 3.24
CA GLY A 46 2.25 -2.65 3.21
C GLY A 46 1.95 -4.07 3.69
N LEU A 47 2.33 -5.08 2.91
CA LEU A 47 2.10 -6.49 3.26
C LEU A 47 3.33 -7.06 3.97
N PHE A 48 3.18 -7.35 5.27
CA PHE A 48 4.27 -7.80 6.17
C PHE A 48 4.00 -9.21 6.70
N GLY A 49 4.34 -10.24 5.91
CA GLY A 49 4.14 -11.64 6.29
C GLY A 49 5.27 -12.28 7.08
N GLY A 50 6.50 -11.80 6.92
CA GLY A 50 7.71 -12.41 7.51
C GLY A 50 8.73 -11.42 8.08
N SER A 51 8.60 -10.13 7.78
CA SER A 51 9.36 -9.04 8.41
C SER A 51 8.49 -8.30 9.44
N PRO A 52 9.09 -7.69 10.47
CA PRO A 52 8.40 -6.74 11.32
C PRO A 52 7.85 -5.56 10.48
N PRO A 53 6.67 -5.03 10.82
CA PRO A 53 6.14 -3.82 10.21
C PRO A 53 7.10 -2.64 10.26
N LEU A 54 7.14 -1.85 9.19
CA LEU A 54 7.79 -0.55 9.21
C LEU A 54 6.94 0.48 9.98
N THR A 55 7.59 1.34 10.74
CA THR A 55 6.96 2.36 11.59
C THR A 55 7.50 3.78 11.38
N HIS A 56 8.37 3.96 10.38
CA HIS A 56 9.09 5.21 10.11
C HIS A 56 8.28 6.25 9.31
N SER A 57 7.12 5.90 8.74
CA SER A 57 6.24 6.83 8.03
C SER A 57 4.78 6.62 8.40
N ARG A 58 4.06 7.73 8.65
CA ARG A 58 2.61 7.73 8.91
C ARG A 58 1.77 7.26 7.71
N PHE A 59 2.33 7.30 6.51
CA PHE A 59 1.66 6.87 5.28
C PHE A 59 1.72 5.34 5.11
N ILE A 60 2.48 4.62 5.94
CA ILE A 60 2.56 3.16 5.89
C ILE A 60 1.58 2.54 6.87
N HIS A 61 0.56 1.89 6.32
CA HIS A 61 -0.42 1.11 7.05
C HIS A 61 -0.08 -0.38 6.87
N ALA A 62 0.58 -0.95 7.89
CA ALA A 62 1.01 -2.33 7.84
C ALA A 62 -0.17 -3.30 7.95
N ILE A 63 -0.25 -4.23 7.00
CA ILE A 63 -1.11 -5.40 7.05
C ILE A 63 -0.25 -6.60 7.41
N THR A 64 -0.54 -7.20 8.55
CA THR A 64 0.13 -8.40 9.08
C THR A 64 -0.82 -9.58 9.11
N PRO A 65 -0.30 -10.82 9.22
CA PRO A 65 -1.11 -12.01 9.50
C PRO A 65 -1.99 -11.82 10.74
N PRO A 66 -3.15 -12.50 10.81
CA PRO A 66 -3.93 -12.57 12.03
C PRO A 66 -3.12 -13.12 13.21
N VAL A 67 -3.57 -12.84 14.43
CA VAL A 67 -2.95 -13.38 15.65
C VAL A 67 -2.88 -14.90 15.58
N ASN A 68 -1.73 -15.48 15.95
CA ASN A 68 -1.41 -16.91 15.85
C ASN A 68 -1.21 -17.46 14.43
N HIS A 69 -1.17 -16.60 13.41
CA HIS A 69 -0.78 -16.96 12.06
C HIS A 69 0.55 -16.29 11.69
N SER A 70 1.25 -16.85 10.70
CA SER A 70 2.51 -16.30 10.21
C SER A 70 2.63 -16.51 8.71
N GLY A 71 3.55 -15.77 8.09
CA GLY A 71 3.84 -15.91 6.68
C GLY A 71 2.87 -15.16 5.78
N MET A 72 3.30 -14.97 4.54
CA MET A 72 2.60 -14.15 3.56
C MET A 72 1.26 -14.78 3.15
N ALA A 73 1.18 -16.11 3.12
CA ALA A 73 -0.05 -16.84 2.80
C ALA A 73 -1.20 -16.60 3.81
N ALA A 74 -0.91 -16.15 5.02
CA ALA A 74 -1.93 -15.84 6.03
C ALA A 74 -2.60 -14.47 5.84
N ILE A 75 -2.07 -13.61 4.95
CA ILE A 75 -2.70 -12.33 4.62
C ILE A 75 -3.61 -12.54 3.42
N THR A 76 -4.92 -12.65 3.69
CA THR A 76 -5.91 -12.92 2.65
C THR A 76 -6.23 -11.67 1.82
N VAL A 77 -6.65 -11.87 0.58
CA VAL A 77 -7.17 -10.78 -0.29
C VAL A 77 -8.30 -10.02 0.40
N ALA A 78 -9.22 -10.73 1.08
CA ALA A 78 -10.31 -10.11 1.83
C ALA A 78 -9.79 -9.14 2.91
N ARG A 79 -8.77 -9.53 3.67
CA ARG A 79 -8.16 -8.67 4.69
C ARG A 79 -7.54 -7.40 4.09
N VAL A 80 -6.93 -7.51 2.91
CA VAL A 80 -6.36 -6.37 2.17
C VAL A 80 -7.47 -5.44 1.68
N LEU A 81 -8.54 -5.99 1.09
CA LEU A 81 -9.69 -5.20 0.64
C LEU A 81 -10.42 -4.51 1.79
N ASP A 82 -10.56 -5.18 2.94
CA ASP A 82 -11.14 -4.59 4.15
C ASP A 82 -10.29 -3.41 4.67
N ALA A 83 -8.95 -3.53 4.59
CA ALA A 83 -8.06 -2.45 4.96
C ALA A 83 -8.14 -1.28 3.99
N PHE A 84 -8.21 -1.56 2.68
CA PHE A 84 -8.39 -0.56 1.64
C PHE A 84 -9.72 0.20 1.81
N ALA A 85 -10.83 -0.50 2.05
CA ALA A 85 -12.13 0.14 2.30
C ALA A 85 -12.15 1.01 3.56
N ARG A 86 -11.30 0.71 4.56
CA ARG A 86 -11.14 1.60 5.72
C ARG A 86 -10.30 2.83 5.40
N LEU A 87 -9.29 2.69 4.54
CA LEU A 87 -8.41 3.78 4.13
C LEU A 87 -9.15 4.83 3.30
N ASP A 88 -9.95 4.39 2.32
CA ASP A 88 -10.75 5.23 1.43
C ASP A 88 -11.69 6.18 2.21
N ARG A 89 -12.24 5.71 3.32
CA ARG A 89 -13.10 6.52 4.20
C ARG A 89 -12.36 7.64 4.93
N PHE A 90 -11.03 7.57 5.07
CA PHE A 90 -10.26 8.66 5.68
C PHE A 90 -9.99 9.82 4.71
N ASP A 91 -10.01 9.59 3.40
CA ASP A 91 -9.88 10.66 2.40
C ASP A 91 -11.18 11.49 2.29
N GLU A 92 -12.35 10.84 2.37
CA GLU A 92 -13.65 11.52 2.33
C GLU A 92 -13.91 12.44 3.55
N ASP A 93 -13.31 12.13 4.70
CA ASP A 93 -13.44 12.92 5.94
C ASP A 93 -12.33 13.99 6.09
N ASN A 94 -11.48 14.19 5.08
CA ASN A 94 -10.47 15.25 5.06
C ASN A 94 -11.02 16.50 4.35
N PRO A 95 -11.44 17.57 5.07
CA PRO A 95 -12.16 18.71 4.48
C PRO A 95 -11.29 19.67 3.67
N ILE A 96 -10.05 19.29 3.33
CA ILE A 96 -9.08 20.12 2.58
C ILE A 96 -8.47 19.30 1.43
N ALA A 97 -9.33 18.70 0.59
CA ALA A 97 -8.99 18.27 -0.76
C ALA A 97 -9.81 19.06 -1.77
#